data_AF-A0A078KQJ4-F1
#
_entry.id   AF-A0A078KQJ4-F1
#
_cell.length_a   1.000
_cell.length_b   1.000
_cell.length_c   1.000
_cell.angle_alpha   90.00
_cell.angle_beta   90.00
_cell.angle_gamma   90.00
#
_symmetry.space_group_name_H-M   'P 1'
#
loop_
_entity.id
_entity.type
_entity.pdbx_description
1 polymer ?
#
loop_
_entity_poly.entity_id
_entity_poly.type
_entity_poly.pdbx_seq_one_letter_code
_entity_poly.pdbx_strand_id
1 'polypeptide(L)'
;MIEEKYHDFKYGAVFKFAHDIQEQIINQNLDCIIDLASDLEKQITKPQKNTILHDVIEYHINDYFSVVYFNPYFDVHSIDDIEIFEDNEVINLFEEYQIKYLTIKQYLKKHPGDYFTYGYEYLRGILEDKLSPILKVEVFNLLFDDRNLMKEFNILIAGELDERVTRCKSWPKWLVRALYCREKGLCALCQKDLSHLLHTKNKPAIDHIVPIALKGVNDPTNLQMLCDKCNGNKSDIHITTSNYRPLYW
;
A
#
# COMPACT_ATOMS: atom_id res chain seq x y z
N MET A 1 22.40 6.39 -17.38
CA MET A 1 21.78 5.58 -16.30
C MET A 1 21.36 6.57 -15.25
N ILE A 2 20.06 6.74 -15.03
CA ILE A 2 19.58 7.47 -13.86
C ILE A 2 19.67 6.45 -12.73
N GLU A 3 20.58 6.65 -11.78
CA GLU A 3 20.50 5.93 -10.51
C GLU A 3 19.12 6.25 -9.92
N GLU A 4 18.23 5.25 -9.87
CA GLU A 4 17.08 5.34 -8.99
C GLU A 4 17.63 5.59 -7.59
N LYS A 5 17.34 6.77 -7.04
CA LYS A 5 17.66 7.10 -5.66
C LYS A 5 16.88 6.12 -4.79
N TYR A 6 17.56 5.09 -4.29
CA TYR A 6 17.01 4.22 -3.26
C TYR A 6 16.73 5.09 -2.03
N HIS A 7 15.49 5.09 -1.55
CA HIS A 7 15.15 5.72 -0.27
C HIS A 7 15.47 4.75 0.86
N ASP A 8 15.92 5.28 1.98
CA ASP A 8 16.11 4.51 3.19
C ASP A 8 14.76 4.34 3.88
N PHE A 9 14.30 3.10 4.04
CA PHE A 9 12.98 2.78 4.56
C PHE A 9 12.89 3.18 6.03
N LYS A 10 11.96 4.08 6.37
CA LYS A 10 11.82 4.59 7.73
C LYS A 10 10.66 3.91 8.43
N TYR A 11 11.02 2.90 9.20
CA TYR A 11 10.09 1.99 9.87
C TYR A 11 9.14 2.63 10.90
N GLY A 12 9.40 3.85 11.39
CA GLY A 12 8.65 4.49 12.47
C GLY A 12 7.13 4.59 12.24
N ALA A 13 6.67 5.70 11.64
CA ALA A 13 5.25 5.91 11.35
C ALA A 13 4.66 4.83 10.42
N VAL A 14 5.51 4.21 9.59
CA VAL A 14 5.11 3.17 8.63
C VAL A 14 4.54 1.93 9.32
N PHE A 15 5.12 1.48 10.43
CA PHE A 15 4.57 0.32 11.17
C PHE A 15 3.21 0.63 11.79
N LYS A 16 2.98 1.85 12.26
CA LYS A 16 1.69 2.29 12.78
C LYS A 16 0.61 2.21 11.71
N PHE A 17 0.82 2.86 10.56
CA PHE A 17 -0.15 2.81 9.46
C PHE A 17 -0.37 1.39 8.93
N ALA A 18 0.70 0.58 8.83
CA ALA A 18 0.56 -0.81 8.44
C ALA A 18 -0.31 -1.60 9.44
N HIS A 19 -0.09 -1.42 10.74
CA HIS A 19 -0.89 -2.06 11.78
C HIS A 19 -2.36 -1.61 11.72
N ASP A 20 -2.61 -0.30 11.66
CA ASP A 20 -3.97 0.26 11.66
C ASP A 20 -4.78 -0.22 10.45
N ILE A 21 -4.17 -0.25 9.26
CA ILE A 21 -4.81 -0.74 8.03
C ILE A 21 -5.01 -2.26 8.11
N GLN A 22 -4.03 -3.00 8.63
CA GLN A 22 -4.16 -4.44 8.82
C GLN A 22 -5.35 -4.78 9.73
N GLU A 23 -5.50 -4.08 10.86
CA GLU A 23 -6.64 -4.28 11.76
C GLU A 23 -7.97 -3.98 11.08
N GLN A 24 -8.05 -2.91 10.30
CA GLN A 24 -9.27 -2.57 9.56
C GLN A 24 -9.65 -3.63 8.53
N ILE A 25 -8.67 -4.18 7.80
CA ILE A 25 -8.91 -5.29 6.85
C ILE A 25 -9.38 -6.55 7.59
N ILE A 26 -8.69 -6.94 8.68
CA ILE A 26 -9.00 -8.17 9.42
C ILE A 26 -10.37 -8.10 10.09
N ASN A 27 -10.71 -6.94 10.67
CA ASN A 27 -11.97 -6.73 11.35
C ASN A 27 -13.12 -6.41 10.39
N GLN A 28 -12.87 -6.35 9.08
CA GLN A 28 -13.86 -6.00 8.04
C GLN A 28 -14.50 -4.62 8.27
N ASN A 29 -13.71 -3.67 8.76
CA ASN A 29 -14.14 -2.30 9.05
C ASN A 29 -13.85 -1.33 7.88
N LEU A 30 -13.42 -1.85 6.74
CA LEU A 30 -13.27 -1.07 5.51
C LEU A 30 -14.54 -1.25 4.67
N ASP A 31 -15.45 -0.29 4.77
CA ASP A 31 -16.62 -0.19 3.90
C ASP A 31 -16.28 0.67 2.68
N CYS A 32 -16.85 0.32 1.53
CA CYS A 32 -16.72 1.08 0.28
C CYS A 32 -15.27 1.17 -0.23
N ILE A 33 -14.51 0.08 -0.12
CA ILE A 33 -13.10 0.03 -0.56
C ILE A 33 -12.98 0.36 -2.06
N ILE A 34 -13.93 -0.10 -2.87
CA ILE A 34 -13.93 0.19 -4.30
C ILE A 34 -14.13 1.68 -4.62
N ASP A 35 -14.71 2.46 -3.71
CA ASP A 35 -14.90 3.91 -3.90
C ASP A 35 -13.60 4.69 -3.65
N LEU A 36 -12.64 4.09 -2.93
CA LEU A 36 -11.31 4.64 -2.75
C LEU A 36 -10.41 4.41 -3.98
N ALA A 37 -10.80 3.53 -4.90
CA ALA A 37 -10.01 3.20 -6.07
C ALA A 37 -9.87 4.40 -7.03
N SER A 38 -8.64 4.81 -7.32
CA SER A 38 -8.33 5.91 -8.23
C SER A 38 -8.77 5.65 -9.67
N ASP A 39 -8.79 4.38 -10.09
CA ASP A 39 -9.29 3.93 -11.39
C ASP A 39 -9.74 2.47 -11.27
N LEU A 40 -10.92 2.27 -10.66
CA LEU A 40 -11.45 0.95 -10.34
C LEU A 40 -11.43 0.00 -11.55
N GLU A 41 -11.98 0.42 -12.69
CA GLU A 41 -12.05 -0.40 -13.89
C GLU A 41 -10.67 -0.90 -14.30
N LYS A 42 -9.68 0.00 -14.34
CA LYS A 42 -8.32 -0.34 -14.74
C LYS A 42 -7.61 -1.21 -13.71
N GLN A 43 -7.84 -0.99 -12.41
CA GLN A 43 -7.20 -1.72 -11.32
C GLN A 43 -7.73 -3.16 -11.19
N ILE A 44 -9.04 -3.37 -11.42
CA ILE A 44 -9.63 -4.71 -11.33
C ILE A 44 -9.41 -5.55 -12.58
N THR A 45 -9.34 -4.92 -13.77
CA THR A 45 -9.26 -5.65 -15.05
C THR A 45 -7.85 -6.07 -15.44
N LYS A 46 -6.81 -5.34 -15.05
CA LYS A 46 -5.42 -5.68 -15.40
C LYS A 46 -4.43 -5.20 -14.34
N PRO A 47 -3.26 -5.86 -14.19
CA PRO A 47 -2.28 -5.47 -13.18
C PRO A 47 -1.84 -4.01 -13.30
N GLN A 48 -1.99 -3.25 -12.21
CA GLN A 48 -1.46 -1.90 -12.05
C GLN A 48 -0.34 -1.89 -11.03
N LYS A 49 0.65 -1.00 -11.19
CA LYS A 49 1.64 -0.77 -10.13
C LYS A 49 1.00 -0.09 -8.92
N ASN A 50 0.09 0.84 -9.16
CA ASN A 50 -0.75 1.46 -8.14
C ASN A 50 -2.02 0.61 -7.97
N THR A 51 -2.02 -0.25 -6.96
CA THR A 51 -3.14 -1.16 -6.65
C THR A 51 -4.23 -0.45 -5.87
N ILE A 52 -5.40 -1.09 -5.72
CA ILE A 52 -6.46 -0.54 -4.83
C ILE A 52 -5.92 -0.37 -3.40
N LEU A 53 -5.07 -1.29 -2.93
CA LEU A 53 -4.41 -1.16 -1.62
C LEU A 53 -3.54 0.09 -1.51
N HIS A 54 -2.90 0.55 -2.60
CA HIS A 54 -2.14 1.81 -2.56
C HIS A 54 -3.07 3.01 -2.32
N ASP A 55 -4.25 3.01 -2.95
CA ASP A 55 -5.21 4.10 -2.79
C ASP A 55 -5.85 4.11 -1.39
N VAL A 56 -6.16 2.92 -0.85
CA VAL A 56 -6.58 2.75 0.55
C VAL A 56 -5.52 3.29 1.51
N ILE A 57 -4.26 2.91 1.32
CA ILE A 57 -3.15 3.38 2.15
C ILE A 57 -3.03 4.92 2.09
N GLU A 58 -3.06 5.49 0.88
CA GLU A 58 -2.96 6.94 0.67
C GLU A 58 -4.09 7.69 1.37
N TYR A 59 -5.32 7.19 1.25
CA TYR A 59 -6.49 7.72 1.94
C TYR A 59 -6.29 7.72 3.46
N HIS A 60 -5.92 6.58 4.06
CA HIS A 60 -5.75 6.50 5.52
C HIS A 60 -4.62 7.38 6.05
N ILE A 61 -3.52 7.49 5.32
CA ILE A 61 -2.42 8.38 5.69
C ILE A 61 -2.90 9.84 5.69
N ASN A 62 -3.53 10.27 4.60
CA ASN A 62 -3.98 11.65 4.45
C ASN A 62 -5.10 12.00 5.43
N ASP A 63 -6.05 11.08 5.66
CA ASP A 63 -7.13 11.25 6.63
C ASP A 63 -6.60 11.38 8.06
N TYR A 64 -5.69 10.48 8.47
CA TYR A 64 -5.04 10.56 9.79
C TYR A 64 -4.37 11.93 9.99
N PHE A 65 -3.54 12.37 9.05
CA PHE A 65 -2.87 13.66 9.17
C PHE A 65 -3.84 14.83 9.11
N SER A 66 -4.90 14.74 8.29
CA SER A 66 -5.93 15.77 8.22
C SER A 66 -6.69 15.91 9.55
N VAL A 67 -7.03 14.81 10.21
CA VAL A 67 -7.79 14.81 11.45
C VAL A 67 -6.93 15.23 12.64
N VAL A 68 -5.69 14.74 12.70
CA VAL A 68 -4.81 14.94 13.87
C VAL A 68 -4.04 16.26 13.80
N TYR A 69 -3.57 16.65 12.61
CA TYR A 69 -2.61 17.77 12.46
C TYR A 69 -3.13 18.95 11.63
N PHE A 70 -4.13 18.73 10.77
CA PHE A 70 -4.70 19.77 9.91
C PHE A 70 -6.19 19.94 10.15
N ASN A 71 -6.64 19.90 11.40
CA ASN A 71 -8.04 20.11 11.71
C ASN A 71 -8.35 21.63 11.69
N PRO A 72 -9.28 22.11 10.84
CA PRO A 72 -9.55 23.55 10.68
C PRO A 72 -10.20 24.18 11.91
N TYR A 73 -10.66 23.37 12.87
CA TYR A 73 -11.21 23.83 14.16
C TYR A 73 -10.13 24.05 15.23
N PHE A 74 -8.87 23.66 14.99
CA PHE A 74 -7.75 24.13 15.80
C PHE A 74 -7.43 25.56 15.36
N ASP A 75 -8.16 26.48 15.96
CA ASP A 75 -8.10 27.90 15.71
C ASP A 75 -6.80 28.45 16.36
N VAL A 76 -5.73 28.54 15.57
CA VAL A 76 -4.42 29.04 15.99
C VAL A 76 -4.52 30.56 16.14
N HIS A 77 -4.78 31.02 17.35
CA HIS A 77 -5.06 32.44 17.64
C HIS A 77 -3.88 33.21 18.21
N SER A 78 -2.73 32.60 18.50
CA SER A 78 -1.63 33.34 19.14
C SER A 78 -0.21 32.82 18.86
N ILE A 79 0.78 33.69 19.13
CA ILE A 79 2.22 33.41 19.08
C ILE A 79 2.64 32.33 20.10
N ASP A 80 1.84 32.10 21.15
CA ASP A 80 2.08 31.05 22.15
C ASP A 80 1.74 29.64 21.61
N ASP A 81 1.05 29.56 20.46
CA ASP A 81 0.80 28.30 19.73
C ASP A 81 1.97 27.93 18.78
N ILE A 82 3.04 28.73 18.71
CA ILE A 82 4.20 28.44 17.86
C ILE A 82 4.97 27.20 18.34
N GLU A 83 5.01 26.94 19.65
CA GLU A 83 5.62 25.71 20.20
C GLU A 83 4.88 24.45 19.73
N ILE A 84 3.57 24.52 19.47
CA ILE A 84 2.76 23.42 18.91
C ILE A 84 3.20 23.08 17.47
N PHE A 85 3.70 24.06 16.72
CA PHE A 85 4.27 23.81 15.40
C PHE A 85 5.69 23.25 15.46
N GLU A 86 6.47 23.58 16.50
CA GLU A 86 7.82 23.05 16.65
C GLU A 86 7.82 21.56 17.08
N ASP A 87 6.76 21.07 17.74
CA ASP A 87 6.55 19.65 18.12
C ASP A 87 5.52 18.90 17.22
N ASN A 88 5.45 19.26 15.93
CA ASN A 88 4.53 18.64 14.98
C ASN A 88 5.12 17.33 14.37
N GLU A 89 4.44 16.19 14.55
CA GLU A 89 4.86 14.88 13.99
C GLU A 89 5.11 14.95 12.48
N VAL A 90 4.33 15.74 11.74
CA VAL A 90 4.52 15.93 10.29
C VAL A 90 5.87 16.60 9.98
N ILE A 91 6.28 17.58 10.78
CA ILE A 91 7.58 18.23 10.61
C ILE A 91 8.72 17.27 10.94
N ASN A 92 8.59 16.50 12.02
CA ASN A 92 9.57 15.45 12.36
C ASN A 92 9.73 14.44 11.21
N LEU A 93 8.62 14.04 10.58
CA LEU A 93 8.65 13.17 9.40
C LEU A 93 9.28 13.88 8.19
N PHE A 94 9.01 15.17 7.96
CA PHE A 94 9.69 15.90 6.90
C PHE A 94 11.21 15.92 7.11
N GLU A 95 11.68 16.10 8.34
CA GLU A 95 13.10 16.08 8.66
C GLU A 95 13.71 14.67 8.50
N GLU A 96 13.02 13.64 9.00
CA GLU A 96 13.44 12.24 8.89
C GLU A 96 13.58 11.80 7.42
N TYR A 97 12.61 12.17 6.59
CA TYR A 97 12.58 11.87 5.16
C TYR A 97 13.32 12.92 4.30
N GLN A 98 13.95 13.91 4.92
CA GLN A 98 14.70 14.99 4.25
C GLN A 98 13.86 15.75 3.20
N ILE A 99 12.58 15.91 3.46
CA ILE A 99 11.64 16.66 2.63
C ILE A 99 11.88 18.14 2.83
N LYS A 100 12.10 18.87 1.74
CA LYS A 100 12.27 20.32 1.79
C LYS A 100 10.93 21.02 2.04
N TYR A 101 10.89 21.77 3.14
CA TYR A 101 9.81 22.68 3.53
C TYR A 101 10.39 24.04 3.95
N LEU A 102 9.51 25.02 4.21
CA LEU A 102 9.90 26.31 4.80
C LEU A 102 9.52 26.22 6.27
N THR A 103 10.39 26.62 7.18
CA THR A 103 9.99 26.74 8.58
C THR A 103 8.98 27.87 8.74
N ILE A 104 8.19 27.87 9.81
CA ILE A 104 7.20 28.92 10.07
C ILE A 104 7.83 30.32 10.03
N LYS A 105 9.03 30.48 10.61
CA LYS A 105 9.80 31.73 10.60
C LYS A 105 10.17 32.17 9.18
N GLN A 106 10.52 31.22 8.30
CA GLN A 106 10.85 31.50 6.90
C GLN A 106 9.61 31.82 6.06
N TYR A 107 8.50 31.13 6.29
CA TYR A 107 7.24 31.37 5.61
C TYR A 107 6.67 32.75 5.97
N LEU A 108 6.56 33.07 7.26
CA LEU A 108 6.01 34.34 7.74
C LEU A 108 6.84 35.57 7.34
N LYS A 109 8.14 35.40 7.05
CA LYS A 109 8.96 36.48 6.46
C LYS A 109 8.42 36.93 5.09
N LYS A 110 7.78 36.04 4.35
CA LYS A 110 7.16 36.30 3.04
C LYS A 110 5.66 36.57 3.15
N HIS A 111 5.00 35.99 4.15
CA HIS A 111 3.55 36.07 4.38
C HIS A 111 3.26 36.48 5.84
N PRO A 112 3.47 37.76 6.21
CA PRO A 112 3.35 38.19 7.60
C PRO A 112 1.94 37.98 8.15
N GLY A 113 1.83 37.31 9.31
CA GLY A 113 0.55 37.06 10.00
C GLY A 113 -0.26 35.89 9.47
N ASP A 114 0.24 35.17 8.46
CA ASP A 114 -0.50 34.10 7.77
C ASP A 114 -0.19 32.70 8.36
N TYR A 115 -0.59 32.51 9.62
CA TYR A 115 -0.35 31.26 10.37
C TYR A 115 -1.24 30.11 9.89
N PHE A 116 -2.51 30.42 9.60
CA PHE A 116 -3.49 29.43 9.17
C PHE A 116 -3.06 28.76 7.86
N THR A 117 -2.74 29.53 6.82
CA THR A 117 -2.33 28.97 5.54
C THR A 117 -1.01 28.20 5.66
N TYR A 118 -0.08 28.62 6.52
CA TYR A 118 1.12 27.83 6.79
C TYR A 118 0.77 26.45 7.35
N GLY A 119 0.01 26.42 8.45
CA GLY A 119 -0.32 25.19 9.16
C GLY A 119 -1.23 24.26 8.37
N TYR A 120 -2.28 24.79 7.76
CA TYR A 120 -3.36 24.00 7.15
C TYR A 120 -3.16 23.72 5.67
N GLU A 121 -2.72 24.70 4.88
CA GLU A 121 -2.65 24.55 3.42
C GLU A 121 -1.23 24.19 2.96
N TYR A 122 -0.22 24.91 3.43
CA TYR A 122 1.16 24.76 2.97
C TYR A 122 1.78 23.43 3.42
N LEU A 123 1.74 23.14 4.73
CA LEU A 123 2.30 21.89 5.25
C LEU A 123 1.53 20.66 4.73
N ARG A 124 0.20 20.76 4.65
CA ARG A 124 -0.65 19.72 4.07
C ARG A 124 -0.32 19.45 2.61
N GLY A 125 -0.17 20.50 1.79
CA GLY A 125 0.23 20.35 0.40
C GLY A 125 1.59 19.65 0.27
N ILE A 126 2.56 19.98 1.12
CA ILE A 126 3.85 19.27 1.16
C ILE A 126 3.68 17.80 1.56
N LEU A 127 2.84 17.53 2.57
CA LEU A 127 2.55 16.18 3.03
C LEU A 127 1.96 15.33 1.89
N GLU A 128 0.89 15.82 1.26
CA GLU A 128 0.19 15.13 0.18
C GLU A 128 1.08 14.94 -1.06
N ASP A 129 1.83 15.97 -1.47
CA ASP A 129 2.65 15.92 -2.69
C ASP A 129 3.95 15.14 -2.54
N LYS A 130 4.53 15.10 -1.32
CA LYS A 130 5.91 14.60 -1.12
C LYS A 130 6.02 13.47 -0.11
N LEU A 131 5.37 13.56 1.05
CA LEU A 131 5.53 12.57 2.12
C LEU A 131 4.63 11.36 1.90
N SER A 132 3.34 11.60 1.65
CA SER A 132 2.31 10.57 1.48
C SER A 132 2.69 9.56 0.38
N PRO A 133 3.22 9.96 -0.79
CA PRO A 133 3.65 9.01 -1.82
C PRO A 133 4.80 8.08 -1.37
N ILE A 134 5.68 8.55 -0.48
CA ILE A 134 6.77 7.73 0.08
C ILE A 134 6.20 6.74 1.09
N LEU A 135 5.47 7.25 2.10
CA LEU A 135 4.83 6.43 3.14
C LEU A 135 3.93 5.35 2.52
N LYS A 136 3.18 5.70 1.48
CA LYS A 136 2.33 4.77 0.73
C LYS A 136 3.08 3.54 0.23
N VAL A 137 4.24 3.76 -0.41
CA VAL A 137 5.06 2.67 -0.94
C VAL A 137 5.66 1.84 0.19
N GLU A 138 6.11 2.49 1.26
CA GLU A 138 6.70 1.81 2.42
C GLU A 138 5.68 0.92 3.14
N VAL A 139 4.51 1.47 3.48
CA VAL A 139 3.39 0.73 4.08
C VAL A 139 2.94 -0.41 3.17
N PHE A 140 2.80 -0.16 1.86
CA PHE A 140 2.42 -1.20 0.90
C PHE A 140 3.39 -2.39 0.94
N ASN A 141 4.69 -2.14 1.00
CA ASN A 141 5.68 -3.22 1.02
C ASN A 141 5.57 -4.11 2.27
N LEU A 142 5.19 -3.54 3.43
CA LEU A 142 4.94 -4.34 4.64
C LEU A 142 3.68 -5.19 4.50
N LEU A 143 2.57 -4.59 4.04
CA LEU A 143 1.28 -5.27 3.94
C LEU A 143 1.27 -6.32 2.83
N PHE A 144 1.89 -6.03 1.68
CA PHE A 144 1.86 -6.88 0.51
C PHE A 144 2.54 -8.23 0.73
N ASP A 145 3.50 -8.34 1.67
CA ASP A 145 4.16 -9.60 2.01
C ASP A 145 3.23 -10.62 2.68
N ASP A 146 2.25 -10.13 3.45
CA ASP A 146 1.27 -10.95 4.15
C ASP A 146 0.17 -11.42 3.17
N ARG A 147 0.28 -12.68 2.72
CA ARG A 147 -0.69 -13.25 1.78
C ARG A 147 -2.06 -13.52 2.42
N ASN A 148 -2.11 -13.78 3.73
CA ASN A 148 -3.40 -13.94 4.39
C ASN A 148 -4.12 -12.59 4.48
N LEU A 149 -3.40 -11.52 4.76
CA LEU A 149 -3.96 -10.17 4.69
C LEU A 149 -4.45 -9.86 3.28
N MET A 150 -3.64 -10.14 2.24
CA MET A 150 -4.06 -9.96 0.85
C MET A 150 -5.31 -10.77 0.48
N LYS A 151 -5.48 -11.96 1.07
CA LYS A 151 -6.68 -12.78 0.91
C LYS A 151 -7.90 -12.08 1.52
N GLU A 152 -7.83 -11.63 2.78
CA GLU A 152 -8.94 -10.93 3.44
C GLU A 152 -9.29 -9.64 2.68
N PHE A 153 -8.28 -8.86 2.28
CA PHE A 153 -8.46 -7.65 1.48
C PHE A 153 -9.20 -7.92 0.17
N ASN A 154 -8.85 -8.98 -0.55
CA ASN A 154 -9.51 -9.32 -1.81
C ASN A 154 -10.88 -9.98 -1.64
N ILE A 155 -11.19 -10.53 -0.47
CA ILE A 155 -12.56 -10.96 -0.13
C ILE A 155 -13.47 -9.74 -0.01
N LEU A 156 -12.99 -8.65 0.62
CA LEU A 156 -13.73 -7.39 0.74
C LEU A 156 -14.04 -6.81 -0.65
N ILE A 157 -13.02 -6.66 -1.51
CA ILE A 157 -13.20 -6.18 -2.90
C ILE A 157 -14.22 -7.07 -3.65
N ALA A 158 -14.08 -8.39 -3.58
CA ALA A 158 -15.00 -9.30 -4.25
C ALA A 158 -16.44 -9.19 -3.72
N GLY A 159 -16.62 -8.83 -2.44
CA GLY A 159 -17.91 -8.58 -1.81
C GLY A 159 -18.64 -7.38 -2.41
N GLU A 160 -17.90 -6.31 -2.71
CA GLU A 160 -18.43 -5.04 -3.21
C GLU A 160 -18.65 -5.01 -4.73
N LEU A 161 -18.01 -5.91 -5.50
CA LEU A 161 -18.21 -5.97 -6.95
C LEU A 161 -19.56 -6.58 -7.35
N ASP A 162 -20.26 -5.96 -8.29
CA ASP A 162 -21.48 -6.50 -8.88
C ASP A 162 -21.21 -7.69 -9.81
N GLU A 163 -20.17 -7.57 -10.64
CA GLU A 163 -19.87 -8.52 -11.71
C GLU A 163 -18.45 -9.10 -11.62
N ARG A 164 -18.25 -10.24 -12.29
CA ARG A 164 -16.93 -10.87 -12.40
C ARG A 164 -16.11 -10.16 -13.47
N VAL A 165 -14.83 -9.92 -13.19
CA VAL A 165 -13.90 -9.41 -14.20
C VAL A 165 -13.42 -10.51 -15.14
N THR A 166 -13.01 -10.13 -16.36
CA THR A 166 -12.35 -11.07 -17.27
C THR A 166 -10.93 -11.37 -16.80
N ARG A 167 -10.52 -12.64 -16.83
CA ARG A 167 -9.14 -13.04 -16.51
C ARG A 167 -8.13 -12.36 -17.45
N CYS A 168 -7.08 -11.78 -16.88
CA CYS A 168 -5.97 -11.24 -17.67
C CYS A 168 -5.26 -12.35 -18.47
N LYS A 169 -5.01 -12.11 -19.76
CA LYS A 169 -4.41 -13.12 -20.67
C LYS A 169 -2.90 -13.24 -20.55
N SER A 170 -2.23 -12.21 -20.03
CA SER A 170 -0.77 -12.16 -19.95
C SER A 170 -0.30 -11.32 -18.79
N TRP A 171 0.72 -11.80 -18.07
CA TRP A 171 1.28 -11.09 -16.93
C TRP A 171 2.48 -10.22 -17.36
N PRO A 172 2.53 -8.94 -16.99
CA PRO A 172 3.67 -8.09 -17.31
C PRO A 172 4.91 -8.52 -16.51
N LYS A 173 6.10 -8.35 -17.10
CA LYS A 173 7.38 -8.80 -16.49
C LYS A 173 7.62 -8.22 -15.10
N TRP A 174 7.19 -6.99 -14.84
CA TRP A 174 7.35 -6.36 -13.52
C TRP A 174 6.51 -7.06 -12.44
N LEU A 175 5.30 -7.54 -12.79
CA LEU A 175 4.43 -8.27 -11.86
C LEU A 175 5.03 -9.63 -11.54
N VAL A 176 5.48 -10.35 -12.58
CA VAL A 176 6.13 -11.65 -12.41
C VAL A 176 7.32 -11.52 -11.45
N ARG A 177 8.12 -10.45 -11.60
CA ARG A 177 9.22 -10.14 -10.69
C ARG A 177 8.75 -9.81 -9.28
N ALA A 178 7.73 -8.96 -9.13
CA ALA A 178 7.20 -8.57 -7.82
C ALA A 178 6.70 -9.79 -7.03
N LEU A 179 5.90 -10.65 -7.67
CA LEU A 179 5.43 -11.90 -7.08
C LEU A 179 6.59 -12.84 -6.79
N TYR A 180 7.58 -12.97 -7.67
CA TYR A 180 8.76 -13.79 -7.39
C TYR A 180 9.53 -13.32 -6.16
N CYS A 181 9.72 -12.00 -6.01
CA CYS A 181 10.41 -11.40 -4.86
C CYS A 181 9.62 -11.60 -3.57
N ARG A 182 8.32 -11.27 -3.56
CA ARG A 182 7.44 -11.56 -2.43
C ARG A 182 7.50 -13.04 -2.09
N GLU A 183 7.47 -13.93 -3.09
CA GLU A 183 7.45 -15.38 -2.95
C GLU A 183 8.81 -15.96 -2.52
N LYS A 184 9.87 -15.15 -2.52
CA LYS A 184 11.26 -15.57 -2.29
C LYS A 184 11.65 -16.76 -3.19
N GLY A 185 11.07 -16.82 -4.40
CA GLY A 185 11.25 -17.94 -5.32
C GLY A 185 10.63 -19.26 -4.85
N LEU A 186 9.64 -19.25 -3.95
CA LEU A 186 8.96 -20.45 -3.45
C LEU A 186 7.47 -20.49 -3.85
N CYS A 187 6.90 -21.68 -3.98
CA CYS A 187 5.46 -21.85 -4.17
C CYS A 187 4.69 -21.33 -2.96
N ALA A 188 3.73 -20.42 -3.17
CA ALA A 188 2.96 -19.78 -2.12
C ALA A 188 2.15 -20.74 -1.23
N LEU A 189 1.93 -21.99 -1.66
CA LEU A 189 1.18 -23.00 -0.90
C LEU A 189 2.05 -24.08 -0.27
N CYS A 190 3.00 -24.65 -1.01
CA CYS A 190 3.74 -25.83 -0.57
C CYS A 190 5.25 -25.59 -0.35
N GLN A 191 5.73 -24.35 -0.53
CA GLN A 191 7.13 -23.98 -0.38
C GLN A 191 8.11 -24.71 -1.30
N LYS A 192 7.62 -25.39 -2.35
CA LYS A 192 8.48 -25.95 -3.40
C LYS A 192 9.29 -24.84 -4.07
N ASP A 193 10.58 -25.07 -4.29
CA ASP A 193 11.46 -24.16 -5.02
C ASP A 193 10.95 -23.87 -6.44
N LEU A 194 10.89 -22.60 -6.79
CA LEU A 194 10.54 -22.05 -8.11
C LEU A 194 11.69 -21.24 -8.73
N SER A 195 12.86 -21.19 -8.08
CA SER A 195 13.99 -20.35 -8.52
C SER A 195 14.68 -20.85 -9.78
N HIS A 196 14.46 -22.12 -10.15
CA HIS A 196 15.19 -22.84 -11.20
C HIS A 196 16.69 -22.99 -10.97
N LEU A 197 17.20 -22.61 -9.79
CA LEU A 197 18.61 -22.77 -9.45
C LEU A 197 18.98 -24.25 -9.32
N LEU A 198 18.07 -25.05 -8.78
CA LEU A 198 18.30 -26.48 -8.55
C LEU A 198 17.83 -27.34 -9.72
N HIS A 199 16.81 -26.91 -10.47
CA HIS A 199 16.32 -27.63 -11.65
C HIS A 199 15.43 -26.80 -12.59
N THR A 200 15.44 -27.14 -13.87
CA THR A 200 14.68 -26.44 -14.93
C THR A 200 13.24 -26.95 -15.12
N LYS A 201 12.84 -27.99 -14.37
CA LYS A 201 11.56 -28.70 -14.59
C LYS A 201 10.30 -27.99 -14.08
N ASN A 202 10.40 -26.99 -13.20
CA ASN A 202 9.20 -26.28 -12.74
C ASN A 202 8.87 -25.17 -13.74
N LYS A 203 7.59 -24.89 -13.97
CA LYS A 203 7.18 -23.64 -14.58
C LYS A 203 6.28 -22.92 -13.56
N PRO A 204 6.73 -21.81 -12.94
CA PRO A 204 5.88 -21.09 -12.02
C PRO A 204 4.64 -20.58 -12.74
N ALA A 205 3.49 -20.77 -12.12
CA ALA A 205 2.21 -20.25 -12.56
C ALA A 205 1.80 -19.09 -11.65
N ILE A 206 1.19 -18.05 -12.22
CA ILE A 206 0.54 -16.99 -11.45
C ILE A 206 -0.95 -17.31 -11.45
N ASP A 207 -1.54 -17.38 -10.26
CA ASP A 207 -2.96 -17.62 -10.08
C ASP A 207 -3.54 -16.68 -9.01
N HIS A 208 -4.87 -16.58 -9.00
CA HIS A 208 -5.59 -15.70 -8.09
C HIS A 208 -5.72 -16.31 -6.69
N ILE A 209 -5.59 -15.50 -5.63
CA ILE A 209 -5.88 -15.88 -4.24
C ILE A 209 -7.39 -16.09 -4.09
N VAL A 210 -8.17 -15.05 -4.40
CA VAL A 210 -9.62 -15.12 -4.62
C VAL A 210 -9.87 -15.38 -6.10
N PRO A 211 -10.42 -16.54 -6.49
CA PRO A 211 -10.66 -16.84 -7.91
C PRO A 211 -11.60 -15.85 -8.61
N ILE A 212 -11.42 -15.68 -9.92
CA ILE A 212 -12.33 -14.90 -10.79
C ILE A 212 -13.80 -15.37 -10.66
N ALA A 213 -14.05 -16.67 -10.50
CA ALA A 213 -15.43 -17.18 -10.34
C ALA A 213 -16.08 -16.71 -9.02
N LEU A 214 -15.28 -16.28 -8.04
CA LEU A 214 -15.71 -15.67 -6.80
C LEU A 214 -15.52 -14.14 -6.81
N LYS A 215 -15.55 -13.52 -7.99
CA LYS A 215 -15.38 -12.07 -8.19
C LYS A 215 -14.01 -11.51 -7.76
N GLY A 216 -13.00 -12.38 -7.63
CA GLY A 216 -11.63 -11.90 -7.48
C GLY A 216 -11.14 -11.14 -8.71
N VAL A 217 -10.18 -10.24 -8.50
CA VAL A 217 -9.72 -9.27 -9.51
C VAL A 217 -8.30 -9.55 -10.01
N ASN A 218 -7.87 -8.90 -11.09
CA ASN A 218 -6.50 -9.02 -11.63
C ASN A 218 -5.49 -8.05 -10.98
N ASP A 219 -5.89 -7.39 -9.89
CA ASP A 219 -5.01 -6.55 -9.07
C ASP A 219 -3.86 -7.40 -8.49
N PRO A 220 -2.61 -6.91 -8.46
CA PRO A 220 -1.47 -7.65 -7.91
C PRO A 220 -1.65 -8.20 -6.50
N THR A 221 -2.44 -7.53 -5.66
CA THR A 221 -2.76 -7.99 -4.29
C THR A 221 -3.49 -9.33 -4.32
N ASN A 222 -4.28 -9.61 -5.36
CA ASN A 222 -5.01 -10.87 -5.50
C ASN A 222 -4.20 -11.99 -6.16
N LEU A 223 -2.92 -11.80 -6.49
CA LEU A 223 -2.16 -12.77 -7.28
C LEU A 223 -1.09 -13.45 -6.42
N GLN A 224 -0.75 -14.70 -6.77
CA GLN A 224 0.29 -15.48 -6.10
C GLN A 224 1.00 -16.43 -7.07
N MET A 225 2.25 -16.79 -6.76
CA MET A 225 3.03 -17.73 -7.57
C MET A 225 2.97 -19.17 -7.03
N LEU A 226 2.61 -20.12 -7.90
CA LEU A 226 2.38 -21.53 -7.57
C LEU A 226 3.26 -22.46 -8.42
N CYS A 227 3.59 -23.63 -7.86
CA CYS A 227 4.13 -24.72 -8.68
C CYS A 227 3.02 -25.41 -9.48
N ASP A 228 3.39 -26.12 -10.55
CA ASP A 228 2.45 -26.81 -11.46
C ASP A 228 1.45 -27.72 -10.71
N LYS A 229 1.91 -28.45 -9.69
CA LYS A 229 1.05 -29.33 -8.86
C LYS A 229 0.01 -28.53 -8.08
N CYS A 230 0.43 -27.46 -7.40
CA CYS A 230 -0.47 -26.62 -6.61
C CYS A 230 -1.45 -25.88 -7.50
N ASN A 231 -0.98 -25.33 -8.62
CA ASN A 231 -1.81 -24.66 -9.61
C ASN A 231 -2.85 -25.61 -10.21
N GLY A 232 -2.45 -26.82 -10.60
CA GLY A 232 -3.36 -27.81 -11.19
C GLY A 232 -4.39 -28.38 -10.21
N ASN A 233 -4.08 -28.39 -8.91
CA ASN A 233 -5.00 -28.83 -7.87
C ASN A 233 -5.94 -27.71 -7.38
N LYS A 234 -5.58 -26.44 -7.61
CA LYS A 234 -6.35 -25.31 -7.12
C LYS A 234 -7.61 -25.15 -7.97
N SER A 235 -8.76 -25.19 -7.30
CA SER A 235 -10.06 -24.98 -7.93
C SER A 235 -10.33 -23.49 -8.15
N ASP A 236 -11.17 -23.19 -9.14
CA ASP A 236 -11.73 -21.88 -9.41
C ASP A 236 -12.81 -21.44 -8.41
N ILE A 237 -13.23 -22.31 -7.47
CA ILE A 237 -14.24 -22.00 -6.44
C ILE A 237 -13.70 -22.02 -5.00
N HIS A 238 -12.38 -22.20 -4.82
CA HIS A 238 -11.76 -22.19 -3.50
C HIS A 238 -10.76 -21.05 -3.35
N ILE A 239 -10.94 -20.27 -2.28
CA ILE A 239 -9.99 -19.24 -1.86
C ILE A 239 -8.88 -19.95 -1.09
N THR A 240 -7.64 -19.88 -1.57
CA THR A 240 -6.53 -20.61 -0.97
C THR A 240 -5.23 -19.84 -1.10
N THR A 241 -4.56 -19.65 0.02
CA THR A 241 -3.20 -19.12 0.13
C THR A 241 -2.58 -19.66 1.42
N SER A 242 -1.33 -19.30 1.70
CA SER A 242 -0.71 -19.57 3.00
C SER A 242 0.28 -18.48 3.35
N ASN A 243 0.67 -18.37 4.62
CA ASN A 243 1.83 -17.59 5.06
C ASN A 243 3.00 -18.48 5.48
N TYR A 244 3.02 -19.74 5.06
CA TYR A 244 4.17 -20.60 5.31
C TYR A 244 5.37 -19.98 4.60
N ARG A 245 6.32 -19.40 5.33
CA ARG A 245 7.60 -18.91 4.83
C ARG A 245 8.60 -18.96 5.99
N PRO A 246 9.83 -19.43 5.76
CA PRO A 246 10.92 -19.03 6.64
C PRO A 246 11.14 -17.52 6.44
N LEU A 247 10.87 -16.74 7.49
CA LEU A 247 11.01 -15.29 7.41
C LEU A 247 12.49 -14.92 7.35
N TYR A 248 13.26 -15.36 8.35
CA TYR A 248 14.69 -15.03 8.47
C TYR A 248 15.53 -16.14 9.13
N TRP A 249 14.94 -17.31 9.46
CA TRP A 249 15.60 -18.43 10.14
C TRP A 249 15.16 -19.78 9.56
#